data_AF-A0A733ZWR6-F1
#
_entry.id   AF-A0A733ZWR6-F1
#
_cell.length_a   1.000
_cell.length_b   1.000
_cell.length_c   1.000
_cell.angle_alpha   90.00
_cell.angle_beta   90.00
_cell.angle_gamma   90.00
#
_symmetry.space_group_name_H-M   'P 1'
#
loop_
_entity.id
_entity.type
_entity.pdbx_description
1 polymer ?
#
loop_
_entity_poly.entity_id
_entity_poly.type
_entity_poly.pdbx_seq_one_letter_code
_entity_poly.pdbx_strand_id
1 'polypeptide(L)'
;MQEDIIRAQEEQGRLYRIEQQHKKEEQIRKAKERDEYERPLKAFISSKIKESGLSEKDFKKQVCSSCDYLKDRSTKSRYFTERPDLLEKYYNERLIRYSIKRPDGKVGKVEIYTEMGELIFEQYKILHLI
;
A
#
# COMPACT_ATOMS: atom_id res chain seq x y z
N MET A 1 -45.75 -13.03 33.50
CA MET A 1 -44.54 -12.63 34.28
C MET A 1 -43.34 -13.51 33.97
N GLN A 2 -43.33 -14.81 34.26
CA GLN A 2 -42.15 -15.67 34.02
C GLN A 2 -41.92 -15.98 32.52
N GLU A 3 -42.99 -16.23 31.77
CA GLU A 3 -42.92 -16.46 30.32
C GLU A 3 -42.51 -15.21 29.53
N ASP A 4 -42.84 -14.01 30.03
CA ASP A 4 -42.41 -12.74 29.43
C ASP A 4 -40.91 -12.52 29.58
N ILE A 5 -40.37 -12.90 30.75
CA ILE A 5 -38.92 -12.84 31.04
C ILE A 5 -38.16 -13.81 30.13
N ILE A 6 -38.66 -15.04 29.96
CA ILE A 6 -38.04 -16.04 29.09
C ILE A 6 -38.04 -15.57 27.62
N ARG A 7 -39.17 -15.05 27.13
CA ARG A 7 -39.27 -14.51 25.76
C ARG A 7 -38.31 -13.34 25.53
N ALA A 8 -38.22 -12.41 26.49
CA ALA A 8 -37.30 -11.28 26.39
C ALA A 8 -35.83 -11.70 26.39
N GLN A 9 -35.46 -12.71 27.18
CA GLN A 9 -34.10 -13.27 27.20
C GLN A 9 -33.74 -13.98 25.89
N GLU A 10 -34.67 -14.73 25.30
CA GLU A 10 -34.47 -15.36 24.00
C GLU A 10 -34.32 -14.32 22.87
N GLU A 11 -35.12 -13.26 22.90
CA GLU A 11 -35.03 -12.17 21.94
C GLU A 11 -33.70 -11.41 22.06
N GLN A 12 -33.25 -11.10 23.27
CA GLN A 12 -31.91 -10.55 23.49
C GLN A 12 -30.80 -11.49 23.00
N GLY A 13 -30.93 -12.79 23.24
CA GLY A 13 -30.01 -13.80 22.75
C GLY A 13 -29.96 -13.86 21.21
N ARG A 14 -31.10 -13.69 20.54
CA ARG A 14 -31.19 -13.61 19.08
C ARG A 14 -30.52 -12.34 18.55
N LEU A 15 -30.84 -11.18 19.13
CA LEU A 15 -30.26 -9.89 18.76
C LEU A 15 -28.73 -9.90 18.90
N TYR A 16 -28.22 -10.45 20.00
CA TYR A 16 -26.77 -10.58 20.22
C TYR A 16 -26.10 -11.44 19.14
N ARG A 17 -26.70 -12.57 18.74
CA ARG A 17 -26.15 -13.42 17.68
C ARG A 17 -26.11 -12.70 16.33
N ILE A 18 -27.14 -11.93 16.00
CA ILE A 18 -27.21 -11.11 14.78
C ILE A 18 -26.12 -10.04 14.80
N GLU A 19 -25.93 -9.34 15.91
CA GLU A 19 -24.88 -8.33 16.06
C GLU A 19 -23.48 -8.95 15.88
N GLN A 20 -23.23 -10.11 16.48
CA GLN A 20 -21.96 -10.83 16.32
C GLN A 20 -21.73 -11.27 14.87
N GLN A 21 -22.78 -11.66 14.15
CA GLN A 21 -22.69 -12.00 12.74
C GLN A 21 -22.33 -10.76 11.90
N HIS A 22 -23.02 -9.63 12.09
CA HIS A 22 -22.70 -8.38 11.39
C HIS A 22 -21.27 -7.90 11.65
N LYS A 23 -20.78 -8.01 12.90
CA LYS A 23 -19.38 -7.70 13.22
C LYS A 23 -18.40 -8.57 12.46
N LYS A 24 -18.66 -9.88 12.35
CA LYS A 24 -17.82 -10.80 11.56
C LYS A 24 -17.85 -10.46 10.08
N GLU A 25 -19.03 -10.19 9.53
CA GLU A 25 -19.20 -9.81 8.12
C GLU A 25 -18.46 -8.49 7.81
N GLU A 26 -18.55 -7.50 8.69
CA GLU A 26 -17.86 -6.22 8.53
C GLU A 26 -16.33 -6.39 8.59
N GLN A 27 -15.82 -7.23 9.50
CA GLN A 27 -14.39 -7.54 9.57
C GLN A 27 -13.90 -8.23 8.30
N ILE A 28 -14.66 -9.19 7.78
CA ILE A 28 -14.33 -9.88 6.52
C ILE A 28 -14.32 -8.89 5.36
N ARG A 29 -15.31 -7.98 5.29
CA ARG A 29 -15.38 -6.94 4.25
C ARG A 29 -14.16 -6.03 4.30
N LYS A 30 -13.83 -5.47 5.47
CA LYS A 30 -12.65 -4.61 5.67
C LYS A 30 -11.35 -5.33 5.32
N ALA A 31 -11.23 -6.62 5.65
CA ALA A 31 -10.05 -7.41 5.30
C ALA A 31 -9.92 -7.61 3.79
N LYS A 32 -11.03 -7.87 3.08
CA LYS A 32 -11.05 -7.99 1.62
C LYS A 32 -10.69 -6.67 0.93
N GLU A 33 -11.31 -5.56 1.35
CA GLU A 33 -11.01 -4.22 0.83
C GLU A 33 -9.53 -3.87 1.03
N ARG A 34 -8.96 -4.22 2.19
CA ARG A 34 -7.54 -4.01 2.45
C ARG A 34 -6.65 -4.89 1.58
N ASP A 35 -6.98 -6.17 1.39
CA ASP A 35 -6.20 -7.05 0.52
C ASP A 35 -6.22 -6.57 -0.93
N GLU A 36 -7.40 -6.20 -1.45
CA GLU A 36 -7.55 -5.62 -2.78
C GLU A 36 -6.74 -4.32 -2.93
N TYR A 37 -6.72 -3.50 -1.88
CA TYR A 37 -5.90 -2.29 -1.83
C TYR A 37 -4.39 -2.61 -1.88
N GLU A 38 -3.91 -3.61 -1.13
CA GLU A 38 -2.48 -3.94 -1.02
C GLU A 38 -1.97 -4.82 -2.17
N ARG A 39 -2.86 -5.54 -2.87
CA ARG A 39 -2.50 -6.55 -3.88
C ARG A 39 -1.59 -6.02 -5.01
N PRO A 40 -1.84 -4.84 -5.62
CA PRO A 40 -0.96 -4.32 -6.68
C PRO A 40 0.47 -4.07 -6.18
N LEU A 41 0.63 -3.45 -5.01
CA LEU A 41 1.94 -3.19 -4.41
C LEU A 41 2.68 -4.50 -4.09
N LYS A 42 1.98 -5.51 -3.54
CA LYS A 42 2.57 -6.84 -3.29
C LYS A 42 3.06 -7.48 -4.59
N ALA A 43 2.22 -7.46 -5.63
CA ALA A 43 2.58 -8.00 -6.94
C ALA A 43 3.79 -7.28 -7.56
N PHE A 44 3.82 -5.95 -7.47
CA PHE A 44 4.94 -5.13 -7.92
C PHE A 44 6.25 -5.50 -7.21
N ILE A 45 6.23 -5.58 -5.87
CA ILE A 45 7.41 -5.95 -5.07
C ILE A 45 7.89 -7.37 -5.45
N SER A 46 6.96 -8.32 -5.59
CA SER A 46 7.30 -9.68 -6.03
C SER A 46 7.94 -9.71 -7.42
N SER A 47 7.45 -8.90 -8.37
CA SER A 47 8.08 -8.76 -9.70
C SER A 47 9.51 -8.24 -9.58
N LYS A 48 9.73 -7.17 -8.80
CA LYS A 48 11.06 -6.58 -8.62
C LYS A 48 12.06 -7.53 -7.93
N ILE A 49 11.60 -8.33 -6.97
CA ILE A 49 12.43 -9.39 -6.36
C ILE A 49 12.83 -10.40 -7.44
N LYS A 50 11.87 -10.88 -8.23
CA LYS A 50 12.12 -11.86 -9.30
C LYS A 50 13.08 -11.31 -10.37
N GLU A 51 12.88 -10.07 -10.80
CA GLU A 51 13.74 -9.35 -11.76
C GLU A 51 15.17 -9.22 -11.23
N SER A 52 15.35 -9.02 -9.93
CA SER A 52 16.67 -8.88 -9.32
C SER A 52 17.48 -10.18 -9.25
N GLY A 53 16.84 -11.34 -9.34
CA GLY A 53 17.46 -12.65 -9.11
C GLY A 53 17.90 -12.89 -7.66
N LEU A 54 17.57 -11.99 -6.73
CA LEU A 54 17.93 -12.10 -5.31
C LEU A 54 16.84 -12.82 -4.50
N SER A 55 17.24 -13.35 -3.35
CA SER A 55 16.28 -13.71 -2.31
C SER A 55 15.54 -12.45 -1.83
N GLU A 56 14.31 -12.60 -1.31
CA GLU A 56 13.57 -11.45 -0.75
C GLU A 56 14.38 -10.73 0.34
N LYS A 57 15.11 -11.50 1.18
CA LYS A 57 15.96 -10.96 2.24
C LYS A 57 17.09 -10.10 1.66
N ASP A 58 17.78 -10.60 0.64
CA ASP A 58 18.89 -9.89 0.02
C ASP A 58 18.41 -8.70 -0.81
N PHE A 59 17.28 -8.83 -1.50
CA PHE A 59 16.64 -7.72 -2.19
C PHE A 59 16.31 -6.57 -1.24
N LYS A 60 15.69 -6.84 -0.08
CA LYS A 60 15.42 -5.82 0.95
C LYS A 60 16.70 -5.26 1.56
N LYS A 61 17.74 -6.08 1.71
CA LYS A 61 19.02 -5.64 2.27
C LYS A 61 19.77 -4.72 1.31
N GLN A 62 19.90 -5.12 0.05
CA GLN A 62 20.84 -4.55 -0.92
C GLN A 62 20.20 -3.57 -1.90
N VAL A 63 18.94 -3.78 -2.29
CA VAL A 63 18.30 -3.04 -3.39
C VAL A 63 17.19 -2.15 -2.88
N CYS A 64 16.14 -2.73 -2.28
CA CYS A 64 14.97 -1.97 -1.86
C CYS A 64 15.24 -1.21 -0.55
N SER A 65 15.13 0.11 -0.59
CA SER A 65 15.07 0.96 0.61
C SER A 65 13.66 1.06 1.15
N SER A 66 12.70 1.40 0.29
CA SER A 66 11.28 1.38 0.61
C SER A 66 10.46 1.23 -0.67
N CYS A 67 9.27 0.65 -0.56
CA CYS A 67 8.32 0.54 -1.64
C CYS A 67 6.92 0.75 -1.06
N ASP A 68 6.24 1.83 -1.45
CA ASP A 68 4.92 2.19 -0.91
C ASP A 68 4.18 3.12 -1.87
N TYR A 69 2.89 3.36 -1.62
CA TYR A 69 2.07 4.24 -2.43
C TYR A 69 2.34 5.74 -2.16
N LEU A 70 2.29 6.54 -3.23
CA LEU A 70 2.11 8.00 -3.17
C LEU A 70 0.62 8.30 -3.29
N LYS A 71 0.01 8.66 -2.16
CA LYS A 71 -1.45 8.80 -2.06
C LYS A 71 -1.88 10.25 -2.18
N ASP A 72 -1.15 11.16 -1.57
CA ASP A 72 -1.52 12.56 -1.44
C ASP A 72 -0.76 13.49 -2.40
N ARG A 73 -1.41 14.61 -2.73
CA ARG A 73 -0.88 15.65 -3.62
C ARG A 73 0.46 16.20 -3.13
N SER A 74 0.57 16.49 -1.84
CA SER A 74 1.74 17.18 -1.29
C SER A 74 2.99 16.31 -1.33
N THR A 75 2.84 14.99 -1.22
CA THR A 75 3.93 14.06 -1.41
C THR A 75 4.28 13.91 -2.90
N LYS A 76 3.29 13.79 -3.80
CA LYS A 76 3.54 13.73 -5.25
C LYS A 76 4.23 14.97 -5.79
N SER A 77 3.86 16.17 -5.32
CA SER A 77 4.45 17.43 -5.78
C SER A 77 5.94 17.52 -5.49
N ARG A 78 6.45 16.86 -4.43
CA ARG A 78 7.88 16.82 -4.12
C ARG A 78 8.70 16.03 -5.14
N TYR A 79 8.08 15.05 -5.79
CA TYR A 79 8.74 14.25 -6.82
C TYR A 79 8.57 14.88 -8.20
N PHE A 80 7.43 15.51 -8.45
CA PHE A 80 7.07 16.10 -9.74
C PHE A 80 7.29 17.62 -9.81
N THR A 81 8.18 18.18 -8.97
CA THR A 81 8.49 19.62 -8.94
C THR A 81 8.83 20.16 -10.33
N GLU A 82 9.61 19.41 -11.10
CA GLU A 82 10.07 19.79 -12.45
C GLU A 82 9.18 19.19 -13.55
N ARG A 83 8.12 18.46 -13.18
CA ARG A 83 7.21 17.75 -14.09
C ARG A 83 5.75 18.00 -13.73
N PRO A 84 5.27 19.26 -13.82
CA PRO A 84 3.89 19.60 -13.50
C PRO A 84 2.88 18.83 -14.37
N ASP A 85 3.25 18.47 -15.60
CA ASP A 85 2.48 17.62 -16.50
C ASP A 85 2.14 16.26 -15.86
N LEU A 86 3.11 15.64 -15.17
CA LEU A 86 2.90 14.37 -14.47
C LEU A 86 2.05 14.55 -13.20
N LEU A 87 2.24 15.67 -12.48
CA LEU A 87 1.45 15.95 -11.28
C LEU A 87 -0.03 16.12 -11.61
N GLU A 88 -0.35 16.83 -12.69
CA GLU A 88 -1.72 17.02 -13.17
C GLU A 88 -2.33 15.71 -13.65
N LYS A 89 -1.60 14.98 -14.51
CA LYS A 89 -2.06 13.71 -15.10
C LYS A 89 -2.36 12.65 -14.04
N TYR A 90 -1.48 12.50 -13.05
CA TYR A 90 -1.57 11.44 -12.04
C TYR A 90 -2.06 11.95 -10.69
N TYR A 91 -2.79 13.07 -10.67
CA TYR A 91 -3.24 13.73 -9.46
C TYR A 91 -4.10 12.81 -8.57
N ASN A 92 -5.13 12.19 -9.16
CA ASN A 92 -6.07 11.29 -8.46
C ASN A 92 -5.64 9.82 -8.51
N GLU A 93 -4.59 9.50 -9.26
CA GLU A 93 -4.11 8.12 -9.44
C GLU A 93 -3.25 7.69 -8.27
N ARG A 94 -3.42 6.48 -7.76
CA ARG A 94 -2.48 5.94 -6.78
C ARG A 94 -1.24 5.44 -7.53
N LEU A 95 -0.07 5.85 -7.05
CA LEU A 95 1.22 5.55 -7.68
C LEU A 95 2.10 4.76 -6.73
N ILE A 96 2.95 3.89 -7.24
CA ILE A 96 3.92 3.14 -6.44
C ILE A 96 5.26 3.89 -6.48
N ARG A 97 5.77 4.29 -5.32
CA ARG A 97 7.14 4.79 -5.15
C ARG A 97 8.06 3.63 -4.79
N TYR A 98 9.12 3.46 -5.57
CA TYR A 98 10.17 2.50 -5.32
C TYR A 98 11.51 3.21 -5.10
N SER A 99 12.01 3.17 -3.87
CA SER A 99 13.30 3.77 -3.49
C SER A 99 14.39 2.71 -3.49
N ILE A 100 15.44 2.94 -4.27
CA ILE A 100 16.54 2.01 -4.51
C ILE A 100 17.80 2.49 -3.81
N LYS A 101 18.47 1.57 -3.12
CA LYS A 101 19.72 1.80 -2.39
C LYS A 101 20.92 1.87 -3.33
N ARG A 102 21.93 2.61 -2.89
CA ARG A 102 23.31 2.54 -3.39
C ARG A 102 24.09 1.51 -2.57
N PRO A 103 25.32 1.16 -3.00
CA PRO A 103 26.20 0.27 -2.23
C PRO A 103 26.47 0.76 -0.80
N ASP A 104 26.41 2.07 -0.54
CA ASP A 104 26.55 2.67 0.80
C ASP A 104 25.30 2.52 1.69
N GLY A 105 24.25 1.85 1.20
CA GLY A 105 22.99 1.64 1.90
C GLY A 105 22.02 2.83 1.88
N LYS A 106 22.42 4.00 1.38
CA LYS A 106 21.55 5.18 1.26
C LYS A 106 20.72 5.12 -0.02
N VAL A 107 19.60 5.84 -0.07
CA VAL A 107 18.79 5.96 -1.29
C VAL A 107 19.59 6.68 -2.39
N GLY A 108 19.70 6.05 -3.56
CA GLY A 108 20.36 6.61 -4.75
C GLY A 108 19.43 6.93 -5.88
N LYS A 109 18.32 6.20 -5.99
CA LYS A 109 17.33 6.38 -7.04
C LYS A 109 15.94 6.22 -6.43
N VAL A 110 15.01 7.03 -6.91
CA VAL A 110 13.58 6.82 -6.69
C VAL A 110 12.93 6.67 -8.04
N GLU A 111 12.14 5.63 -8.19
CA GLU A 111 11.31 5.38 -9.35
C GLU A 111 9.84 5.47 -8.93
N ILE A 112 8.99 5.99 -9.80
CA ILE A 112 7.56 6.07 -9.60
C ILE A 112 6.87 5.34 -10.73
N TYR A 113 5.93 4.47 -10.35
CA TYR A 113 5.20 3.59 -11.23
C TYR A 113 3.69 3.79 -11.08
N THR A 114 2.93 3.44 -12.12
CA THR A 114 1.49 3.17 -11.99
C THR A 114 1.26 1.91 -11.15
N GLU A 115 0.02 1.67 -10.71
CA GLU A 115 -0.33 0.41 -10.03
C GLU A 115 -0.13 -0.82 -10.90
N MET A 116 -0.19 -0.64 -12.22
CA MET A 116 0.03 -1.69 -13.21
C MET A 116 1.52 -1.98 -13.43
N GLY A 117 2.41 -1.24 -12.75
CA GLY A 117 3.85 -1.42 -12.82
C GLY A 117 4.53 -0.71 -13.99
N GLU A 118 3.88 0.27 -14.62
CA GLU A 118 4.48 1.07 -15.69
C GLU A 118 5.32 2.20 -15.10
N LEU A 119 6.59 2.32 -15.49
CA LEU A 119 7.48 3.40 -15.03
C LEU A 119 7.04 4.73 -15.64
N ILE A 120 6.80 5.73 -14.79
CA ILE A 120 6.38 7.07 -15.23
C ILE A 120 7.41 8.16 -14.91
N PHE A 121 8.24 7.95 -13.90
CA PHE A 121 9.24 8.93 -13.48
C PHE A 121 10.37 8.26 -12.73
N GLU A 122 11.58 8.81 -12.88
CA GLU A 122 12.73 8.43 -12.09
C GLU A 122 13.54 9.66 -11.70
N GLN A 123 14.14 9.61 -10.51
CA GLN A 123 15.01 10.66 -10.00
C GLN A 123 16.21 10.04 -9.30
N TYR A 124 17.40 10.49 -9.69
CA TYR A 124 18.65 10.16 -9.01
C TYR A 124 18.92 11.15 -7.87
N LYS A 125 19.29 10.63 -6.71
CA LYS A 125 19.74 11.45 -5.57
C LYS A 125 21.21 11.80 -5.80
N ILE A 126 21.48 13.06 -6.15
CA ILE A 126 22.84 13.56 -6.34
C ILE A 126 23.55 13.61 -4.98
N LEU A 127 24.74 13.00 -4.91
CA LEU A 127 25.69 13.19 -3.82
C LEU A 127 26.17 14.64 -3.86
N HIS A 128 25.84 15.43 -2.84
CA HIS A 128 26.68 16.59 -2.55
C HIS A 128 28.00 16.03 -1.99
N LEU A 129 29.02 15.94 -2.86
CA LEU A 129 30.40 15.81 -2.41
C LEU A 129 30.73 17.14 -1.72
N ILE A 130 30.86 17.10 -0.39
CA ILE A 130 31.39 18.21 0.42
C ILE A 130 32.90 18.14 0.38
#